data_AF-A0A2W4XDM5-F1
#
_entry.id   AF-A0A2W4XDM5-F1
#
_cell.length_a   1.000
_cell.length_b   1.000
_cell.length_c   1.000
_cell.angle_alpha   90.00
_cell.angle_beta   90.00
_cell.angle_gamma   90.00
#
_symmetry.space_group_name_H-M   'P 1'
#
loop_
_entity.id
_entity.type
_entity.pdbx_description
1 polymer ?
#
loop_
_entity_poly.entity_id
_entity_poly.type
_entity_poly.pdbx_seq_one_letter_code
_entity_poly.pdbx_strand_id
1 'polypeptide(L)'
;MEQIKKGIGVDGMPVSVPDQIAKQNPGQLTLGSLAELHLWQVEQLDGVMGRWPQQIPIPTPAGSVNVGMPNMAEAVAEMVGMMVSQQVTAAQILNTSSRTLAQSGSATQQAHLAHLTAKANADFLGYENRSTAVDMPLAYTPGKDPFDGMLQESTAKIQGFENSDKQDIKQIFAELLQAAAIIRAVYWRKLDSKGDLKKQIQRNIKGGADFIDQAAAGDGNDSDWEAYLQQVEEGFRSATGDANPYGRNASEGPQIKDRSPKKDDK
;
A
#
# COMPACT_ATOMS: atom_id res chain seq x y z
N MET A 1 -44.00 61.54 -54.83
CA MET A 1 -42.59 61.28 -54.49
C MET A 1 -42.26 61.58 -53.01
N GLU A 2 -42.81 62.63 -52.39
CA GLU A 2 -42.58 62.92 -50.96
C GLU A 2 -43.05 61.81 -50.00
N GLN A 3 -44.21 61.20 -50.23
CA GLN A 3 -44.70 60.09 -49.37
C GLN A 3 -43.79 58.85 -49.40
N ILE A 4 -43.11 58.60 -50.53
CA ILE A 4 -42.14 57.51 -50.68
C ILE A 4 -40.85 57.85 -49.92
N LYS A 5 -40.40 59.11 -49.98
CA LYS A 5 -39.22 59.59 -49.21
C LYS A 5 -39.45 59.55 -47.69
N LYS A 6 -40.67 59.89 -47.25
CA LYS A 6 -41.10 59.80 -45.84
C LYS A 6 -41.27 58.34 -45.37
N GLY A 7 -41.76 57.45 -46.25
CA GLY A 7 -41.89 56.02 -45.97
C GLY A 7 -40.56 55.26 -45.90
N ILE A 8 -39.54 55.70 -46.65
CA ILE A 8 -38.18 55.13 -46.64
C ILE A 8 -37.29 55.80 -45.56
N GLY A 9 -37.78 56.84 -44.88
CA GLY A 9 -37.05 57.51 -43.80
C GLY A 9 -35.90 58.40 -44.27
N VAL A 10 -35.89 58.81 -45.54
CA VAL A 10 -34.83 59.65 -46.15
C VAL A 10 -34.99 61.14 -45.79
N ASP A 11 -36.18 61.53 -45.32
CA ASP A 11 -36.52 62.92 -44.94
C ASP A 11 -35.80 63.43 -43.67
N GLY A 12 -35.19 62.54 -42.88
CA GLY A 12 -34.48 62.87 -41.64
C GLY A 12 -32.96 63.01 -41.79
N MET A 13 -32.43 62.96 -43.02
CA MET A 13 -31.00 63.09 -43.30
C MET A 13 -30.63 64.54 -43.66
N PRO A 14 -29.44 65.03 -43.25
CA PRO A 14 -28.35 64.29 -42.62
C PRO A 14 -28.50 64.10 -41.10
N VAL A 15 -28.02 62.97 -40.58
CA VAL A 15 -28.01 62.64 -39.14
C VAL A 15 -26.56 62.63 -38.63
N SER A 16 -26.31 63.25 -37.47
CA SER A 16 -25.01 63.19 -36.79
C SER A 16 -24.97 62.02 -35.81
N VAL A 17 -24.05 61.09 -36.02
CA VAL A 17 -23.84 59.89 -35.19
C VAL A 17 -22.39 59.83 -34.70
N PRO A 18 -22.10 59.15 -33.58
CA PRO A 18 -20.72 58.99 -33.11
C PRO A 18 -19.91 58.07 -34.04
N ASP A 19 -18.65 58.42 -34.33
CA ASP A 19 -17.73 57.67 -35.22
C ASP A 19 -17.56 56.20 -34.78
N GLN A 20 -17.29 55.94 -33.50
CA GLN A 20 -17.33 54.59 -32.93
C GLN A 20 -17.84 54.61 -31.49
N ILE A 21 -18.94 53.91 -31.23
CA ILE A 21 -19.55 53.72 -29.90
C ILE A 21 -18.57 53.01 -28.95
N ALA A 22 -17.72 52.14 -29.47
CA ALA A 22 -16.74 51.37 -28.68
C ALA A 22 -15.48 52.17 -28.27
N LYS A 23 -15.26 53.38 -28.79
CA LYS A 23 -14.13 54.24 -28.39
C LYS A 23 -14.49 55.08 -27.15
N GLN A 24 -13.54 55.27 -26.23
CA GLN A 24 -13.75 56.10 -25.03
C GLN A 24 -14.03 57.59 -25.35
N ASN A 25 -13.56 58.11 -26.49
CA ASN A 25 -13.86 59.46 -26.98
C ASN A 25 -14.31 59.39 -28.44
N PRO A 26 -15.63 59.24 -28.71
CA PRO A 26 -16.14 59.21 -30.07
C PRO A 26 -16.16 60.60 -30.71
N GLY A 27 -15.61 60.74 -31.92
CA GLY A 27 -15.88 61.89 -32.78
C GLY A 27 -17.31 61.87 -33.32
N GLN A 28 -17.79 62.97 -33.90
CA GLN A 28 -19.09 63.01 -34.58
C GLN A 28 -18.91 62.89 -36.09
N LEU A 29 -19.69 62.01 -36.72
CA LEU A 29 -19.74 61.81 -38.17
C LEU A 29 -21.16 62.13 -38.66
N THR A 30 -21.26 62.92 -39.72
CA THR A 30 -22.54 63.30 -40.31
C THR A 30 -22.82 62.40 -41.52
N LEU A 31 -23.91 61.64 -41.46
CA LEU A 31 -24.33 60.70 -42.50
C LEU A 31 -25.36 61.37 -43.42
N GLY A 32 -25.09 61.36 -44.72
CA GLY A 32 -25.94 61.97 -45.75
C GLY A 32 -26.94 61.01 -46.40
N SER A 33 -26.79 59.70 -46.18
CA SER A 33 -27.64 58.68 -46.81
C SER A 33 -27.99 57.49 -45.91
N LEU A 34 -29.09 56.79 -46.25
CA LEU A 34 -29.51 55.58 -45.54
C LEU A 34 -28.48 54.44 -45.67
N ALA A 35 -27.78 54.40 -46.80
CA ALA A 35 -26.72 53.42 -47.05
C ALA A 35 -25.51 53.65 -46.13
N GLU A 36 -25.13 54.92 -45.92
CA GLU A 36 -24.09 55.28 -44.96
C GLU A 36 -24.50 54.94 -43.51
N LEU A 37 -25.79 55.11 -43.17
CA LEU A 37 -26.30 54.71 -41.85
C LEU A 37 -26.23 53.19 -41.63
N HIS A 38 -26.56 52.38 -42.64
CA HIS A 38 -26.42 50.93 -42.54
C HIS A 38 -24.96 50.49 -42.45
N LEU A 39 -24.07 51.13 -43.23
CA LEU A 39 -22.63 50.88 -43.15
C LEU A 39 -22.12 51.18 -41.73
N TRP A 40 -22.49 52.33 -41.19
CA TRP A 40 -22.14 52.74 -39.83
C TRP A 40 -22.65 51.74 -38.79
N GLN A 41 -23.89 51.25 -38.91
CA GLN A 41 -24.45 50.23 -38.00
C GLN A 41 -23.63 48.93 -38.03
N VAL A 42 -23.19 48.49 -39.21
CA VAL A 42 -22.35 47.29 -39.37
C VAL A 42 -20.96 47.50 -38.75
N GLU A 43 -20.36 48.67 -38.94
CA GLU A 43 -19.07 49.02 -38.34
C GLU A 43 -19.15 49.16 -36.81
N GLN A 44 -20.26 49.67 -36.28
CA GLN A 44 -20.49 49.71 -34.83
C GLN A 44 -20.67 48.30 -34.25
N LEU A 45 -21.38 47.41 -34.95
CA LEU A 45 -21.55 46.02 -34.52
C LEU A 45 -20.20 45.30 -34.49
N ASP A 46 -19.35 45.46 -35.51
CA ASP A 46 -18.00 44.89 -35.50
C ASP A 46 -17.12 45.52 -34.40
N GLY A 47 -17.21 46.84 -34.21
CA GLY A 47 -16.51 47.53 -33.13
C GLY A 47 -16.90 47.08 -31.72
N VAL A 48 -18.18 46.76 -31.51
CA VAL A 48 -18.72 46.28 -30.21
C VAL A 48 -18.48 44.78 -30.01
N MET A 49 -18.51 43.97 -31.07
CA MET A 49 -18.25 42.52 -31.01
C MET A 49 -16.75 42.18 -30.97
N GLY A 50 -15.87 43.19 -30.99
CA GLY A 50 -14.42 43.05 -31.05
C GLY A 50 -13.97 42.98 -32.51
N ARG A 51 -12.96 43.76 -32.91
CA ARG A 51 -12.50 43.85 -34.29
C ARG A 51 -12.08 42.47 -34.81
N TRP A 52 -12.89 41.84 -35.65
CA TRP A 52 -12.56 40.56 -36.27
C TRP A 52 -11.82 40.80 -37.60
N PRO A 53 -10.82 39.99 -37.96
CA PRO A 53 -10.23 38.87 -37.22
C PRO A 53 -9.26 39.33 -36.11
N GLN A 54 -9.37 38.72 -34.93
CA GLN A 54 -8.43 38.97 -33.82
C GLN A 54 -7.32 37.91 -33.85
N GLN A 55 -6.06 38.35 -33.78
CA GLN A 55 -4.90 37.46 -33.64
C GLN A 55 -4.41 37.48 -32.20
N ILE A 56 -4.42 36.32 -31.54
CA ILE A 56 -3.89 36.18 -30.18
C ILE A 56 -2.52 35.49 -30.28
N PRO A 57 -1.41 36.18 -29.93
CA PRO A 57 -0.09 35.55 -29.88
C PRO A 57 0.00 34.67 -28.64
N ILE A 58 0.15 33.35 -28.84
CA ILE A 58 0.38 32.40 -27.75
C ILE A 58 1.89 32.15 -27.68
N PRO A 59 2.57 32.51 -26.56
CA PRO A 59 3.99 32.23 -26.40
C PRO A 59 4.17 30.73 -26.17
N THR A 60 4.89 30.06 -27.06
CA THR A 60 5.33 28.67 -26.88
C THR A 60 6.86 28.61 -26.77
N PRO A 61 7.44 27.54 -26.17
CA PRO A 61 8.90 27.37 -26.08
C PRO A 61 9.62 27.37 -27.44
N ALA A 62 8.90 27.17 -28.55
CA ALA A 62 9.42 27.13 -29.92
C ALA A 62 9.16 28.42 -30.72
N GLY A 63 8.53 29.45 -30.13
CA GLY A 63 8.17 30.71 -30.77
C GLY A 63 6.71 31.11 -30.53
N SER A 64 6.38 32.38 -30.77
CA SER A 64 5.00 32.87 -30.70
C SER A 64 4.19 32.34 -31.88
N VAL A 65 3.18 31.52 -31.61
CA VAL A 65 2.23 31.08 -32.64
C VAL A 65 1.01 31.97 -32.54
N ASN A 66 0.70 32.67 -33.64
CA ASN A 66 -0.51 33.49 -33.72
C ASN A 66 -1.68 32.59 -34.09
N VAL A 67 -2.63 32.44 -33.18
CA VAL A 67 -3.92 31.81 -33.47
C VAL A 67 -4.87 32.92 -33.90
N GLY A 68 -5.28 32.89 -35.17
CA GLY A 68 -6.23 33.84 -35.72
C GLY A 68 -7.64 33.29 -35.61
N MET A 69 -8.53 34.03 -34.97
CA MET A 69 -9.96 33.73 -34.95
C MET A 69 -10.67 34.60 -35.99
N PRO A 70 -11.23 34.03 -37.08
CA PRO A 70 -11.78 34.81 -38.18
C PRO A 70 -13.15 35.39 -37.89
N ASN A 71 -13.93 34.78 -37.00
CA ASN A 71 -15.25 35.27 -36.61
C ASN A 71 -15.64 34.81 -35.18
N MET A 72 -16.64 35.48 -34.60
CA MET A 72 -17.16 35.16 -33.26
C MET A 72 -17.76 33.75 -33.17
N ALA A 73 -18.38 33.24 -34.25
CA ALA A 73 -19.01 31.93 -34.25
C ALA A 73 -17.97 30.80 -34.13
N GLU A 74 -16.83 30.91 -34.82
CA GLU A 74 -15.70 30.00 -34.74
C GLU A 74 -14.99 30.11 -33.40
N ALA A 75 -14.81 31.31 -32.86
CA ALA A 75 -14.25 31.50 -31.51
C ALA A 75 -15.13 30.82 -30.44
N VAL A 76 -16.46 30.97 -30.54
CA VAL A 76 -17.39 30.30 -29.62
C VAL A 76 -17.40 28.78 -29.85
N ALA A 77 -17.36 28.31 -31.08
CA ALA A 77 -17.28 26.88 -31.38
C ALA A 77 -15.98 26.25 -30.86
N GLU A 78 -14.85 26.93 -30.99
CA GLU A 78 -13.56 26.49 -30.47
C GLU A 78 -13.56 26.48 -28.93
N MET A 79 -14.08 27.52 -28.28
CA MET A 79 -14.24 27.55 -26.83
C MET A 79 -15.11 26.39 -26.33
N VAL A 80 -16.25 26.12 -26.98
CA VAL A 80 -17.12 24.98 -26.63
C VAL A 80 -16.40 23.66 -26.88
N GLY A 81 -15.67 23.53 -27.99
CA GLY A 81 -14.87 22.34 -28.29
C GLY A 81 -13.79 22.07 -27.24
N MET A 82 -13.07 23.11 -26.80
CA MET A 82 -12.10 23.03 -25.72
C MET A 82 -12.77 22.62 -24.40
N MET A 83 -13.91 23.21 -24.04
CA MET A 83 -14.64 22.85 -22.82
C MET A 83 -15.09 21.39 -22.84
N VAL A 84 -15.60 20.90 -23.98
CA VAL A 84 -15.99 19.48 -24.13
C VAL A 84 -14.78 18.57 -24.01
N SER A 85 -13.66 18.90 -24.66
CA SER A 85 -12.40 18.15 -24.54
C SER A 85 -11.88 18.11 -23.10
N GLN A 86 -11.94 19.25 -22.40
CA GLN A 86 -11.55 19.35 -21.00
C GLN A 86 -12.48 18.53 -20.09
N GLN A 87 -13.78 18.51 -20.36
CA GLN A 87 -14.74 17.69 -19.64
C GLN A 87 -14.47 16.19 -19.82
N VAL A 88 -14.16 15.75 -21.05
CA VAL A 88 -13.79 14.36 -21.32
C VAL A 88 -12.50 13.99 -20.59
N THR A 89 -11.49 14.85 -20.64
CA THR A 89 -10.22 14.65 -19.94
C THR A 89 -10.42 14.58 -18.42
N ALA A 90 -11.24 15.47 -17.86
CA ALA A 90 -11.57 15.47 -16.43
C ALA A 90 -12.29 14.17 -16.02
N ALA A 91 -13.23 13.68 -16.83
CA ALA A 91 -13.89 12.41 -16.57
C ALA A 91 -12.93 11.21 -16.61
N GLN A 92 -11.95 11.21 -17.53
CA GLN A 92 -10.91 10.18 -17.59
C GLN A 92 -9.97 10.23 -16.38
N ILE A 93 -9.57 11.43 -15.95
CA ILE A 93 -8.76 11.63 -14.74
C ILE A 93 -9.53 11.12 -13.51
N LEU A 94 -10.81 11.46 -13.38
CA LEU A 94 -11.64 11.02 -12.26
C LEU A 94 -11.79 9.49 -12.22
N ASN A 95 -12.02 8.85 -13.37
CA ASN A 95 -12.08 7.39 -13.46
C ASN A 95 -10.74 6.70 -13.17
N THR A 96 -9.63 7.28 -13.61
CA THR A 96 -8.29 6.73 -13.33
C THR A 96 -7.93 6.90 -11.87
N SER A 97 -8.25 8.07 -11.31
CA SER A 97 -8.03 8.39 -9.90
C SER A 97 -8.84 7.47 -9.00
N SER A 98 -10.13 7.25 -9.27
CA SER A 98 -10.97 6.33 -8.47
C SER A 98 -10.46 4.89 -8.50
N ARG A 99 -10.03 4.39 -9.67
CA ARG A 99 -9.41 3.06 -9.79
C ARG A 99 -8.08 2.97 -9.03
N THR A 100 -7.25 4.01 -9.12
CA THR A 100 -5.96 4.08 -8.41
C THR A 100 -6.17 4.10 -6.90
N LEU A 101 -7.17 4.85 -6.40
CA LEU A 101 -7.54 4.86 -4.99
C LEU A 101 -8.02 3.49 -4.53
N ALA A 102 -8.85 2.80 -5.31
CA ALA A 102 -9.29 1.44 -5.00
C ALA A 102 -8.11 0.44 -4.97
N GLN A 103 -7.20 0.54 -5.93
CA GLN A 103 -5.98 -0.30 -5.95
C GLN A 103 -5.05 0.00 -4.79
N SER A 104 -4.87 1.27 -4.42
CA SER A 104 -4.09 1.68 -3.25
C SER A 104 -4.69 1.12 -1.96
N GLY A 105 -6.02 1.19 -1.80
CA GLY A 105 -6.72 0.57 -0.68
C GLY A 105 -6.56 -0.95 -0.63
N SER A 106 -6.60 -1.63 -1.78
CA SER A 106 -6.35 -3.07 -1.84
C SER A 106 -4.89 -3.41 -1.51
N ALA A 107 -3.94 -2.61 -1.99
CA ALA A 107 -2.52 -2.79 -1.71
C ALA A 107 -2.21 -2.62 -0.21
N THR A 108 -2.80 -1.64 0.46
CA THR A 108 -2.62 -1.47 1.92
C THR A 108 -3.23 -2.62 2.71
N GLN A 109 -4.38 -3.16 2.29
CA GLN A 109 -4.96 -4.35 2.91
C GLN A 109 -4.07 -5.59 2.73
N GLN A 110 -3.55 -5.81 1.52
CA GLN A 110 -2.63 -6.93 1.26
C GLN A 110 -1.32 -6.78 2.02
N ALA A 111 -0.77 -5.57 2.11
CA ALA A 111 0.41 -5.29 2.92
C ALA A 111 0.16 -5.56 4.41
N HIS A 112 -1.02 -5.20 4.92
CA HIS A 112 -1.40 -5.48 6.31
C HIS A 112 -1.57 -6.99 6.56
N LEU A 113 -2.23 -7.72 5.66
CA LEU A 113 -2.35 -9.17 5.76
C LEU A 113 -0.99 -9.87 5.70
N ALA A 114 -0.12 -9.45 4.78
CA ALA A 114 1.24 -9.96 4.67
C ALA A 114 2.03 -9.70 5.96
N HIS A 115 1.88 -8.53 6.58
CA HIS A 115 2.49 -8.23 7.87
C HIS A 115 1.98 -9.15 8.99
N LEU A 116 0.66 -9.41 9.06
CA LEU A 116 0.09 -10.34 10.04
C LEU A 116 0.57 -11.78 9.84
N THR A 117 0.64 -12.25 8.59
CA THR A 117 1.18 -13.59 8.27
C THR A 117 2.67 -13.67 8.60
N ALA A 118 3.45 -12.65 8.28
CA ALA A 118 4.87 -12.60 8.64
C ALA A 118 5.06 -12.61 10.16
N LYS A 119 4.23 -11.88 10.91
CA LYS A 119 4.23 -11.90 12.37
C LYS A 119 3.86 -13.28 12.92
N ALA A 120 2.80 -13.92 12.41
CA ALA A 120 2.42 -15.26 12.84
C ALA A 120 3.52 -16.30 12.57
N ASN A 121 4.21 -16.18 11.42
CA ASN A 121 5.37 -17.00 11.12
C ASN A 121 6.55 -16.71 12.05
N ALA A 122 6.74 -15.45 12.44
CA ALA A 122 7.74 -15.06 13.44
C ALA A 122 7.44 -15.65 14.81
N ASP A 123 6.20 -15.53 15.28
CA ASP A 123 5.73 -16.08 16.55
C ASP A 123 5.85 -17.62 16.57
N PHE A 124 5.56 -18.29 15.45
CA PHE A 124 5.71 -19.74 15.33
C PHE A 124 7.16 -20.22 15.37
N LEU A 125 8.07 -19.48 14.73
CA LEU A 125 9.51 -19.83 14.67
C LEU A 125 10.27 -19.33 15.91
N GLY A 126 9.72 -18.39 16.68
CA GLY A 126 10.24 -17.94 17.95
C GLY A 126 11.53 -17.10 17.88
N TYR A 127 11.86 -16.51 16.73
CA TYR A 127 13.07 -15.68 16.59
C TYR A 127 12.87 -14.28 17.17
N GLU A 128 13.92 -13.73 17.79
CA GLU A 128 13.89 -12.39 18.37
C GLU A 128 14.08 -11.33 17.27
N ASN A 129 13.03 -10.52 17.04
CA ASN A 129 13.03 -9.46 16.04
C ASN A 129 13.52 -8.15 16.66
N ARG A 130 14.66 -7.63 16.20
CA ARG A 130 15.12 -6.28 16.54
C ARG A 130 14.70 -5.29 15.47
N SER A 131 14.13 -4.16 15.88
CA SER A 131 13.82 -3.06 14.97
C SER A 131 15.10 -2.33 14.57
N THR A 132 15.40 -2.32 13.27
CA THR A 132 16.56 -1.64 12.68
C THR A 132 16.07 -0.65 11.62
N ALA A 133 16.62 0.56 11.58
CA ALA A 133 16.23 1.51 10.54
C ALA A 133 16.81 1.08 9.19
N VAL A 134 15.93 0.82 8.21
CA VAL A 134 16.29 0.46 6.84
C VAL A 134 15.95 1.64 5.93
N ASP A 135 16.89 2.00 5.06
CA ASP A 135 16.69 3.06 4.07
C ASP A 135 15.83 2.52 2.91
N MET A 136 14.66 3.12 2.70
CA MET A 136 13.77 2.81 1.58
C MET A 136 13.88 3.89 0.50
N PRO A 137 14.21 3.53 -0.74
CA PRO A 137 14.17 4.46 -1.85
C PRO A 137 12.72 4.84 -2.16
N LEU A 138 12.46 6.14 -2.23
CA LEU A 138 11.22 6.75 -2.64
C LEU A 138 11.43 7.43 -3.99
N ALA A 139 10.47 7.27 -4.90
CA ALA A 139 10.46 7.96 -6.18
C ALA A 139 10.08 9.46 -6.07
N TYR A 140 9.81 9.96 -4.86
CA TYR A 140 9.41 11.33 -4.61
C TYR A 140 9.96 11.81 -3.27
N THR A 141 10.04 13.13 -3.09
CA THR A 141 10.46 13.78 -1.84
C THR A 141 9.23 14.34 -1.12
N PRO A 142 8.80 13.72 0.01
CA PRO A 142 7.64 14.21 0.76
C PRO A 142 7.89 15.61 1.32
N GLY A 143 6.90 16.51 1.21
CA GLY A 143 6.95 17.84 1.84
C GLY A 143 7.62 18.96 1.03
N LYS A 144 8.09 18.68 -0.18
CA LYS A 144 8.50 19.72 -1.14
C LYS A 144 7.35 20.16 -2.03
N ASP A 145 7.40 21.40 -2.49
CA ASP A 145 6.40 21.94 -3.42
C ASP A 145 6.39 21.14 -4.74
N PRO A 146 5.22 20.99 -5.41
CA PRO A 146 5.08 20.22 -6.64
C PRO A 146 6.03 20.69 -7.76
N PHE A 147 6.36 21.98 -7.77
CA PHE A 147 7.23 22.60 -8.76
C PHE A 147 8.70 22.62 -8.37
N ASP A 148 9.05 22.34 -7.12
CA ASP A 148 10.39 22.56 -6.57
C ASP A 148 11.03 21.27 -6.02
N GLY A 149 10.78 20.16 -6.71
CA GLY A 149 11.48 18.90 -6.49
C GLY A 149 10.69 17.83 -5.72
N MET A 150 9.37 17.93 -5.62
CA MET A 150 8.54 16.82 -5.14
C MET A 150 8.80 15.51 -5.93
N LEU A 151 9.07 15.61 -7.23
CA LEU A 151 9.35 14.46 -8.11
C LEU A 151 10.82 14.00 -8.11
N GLN A 152 11.67 14.55 -7.24
CA GLN A 152 13.05 14.07 -7.09
C GLN A 152 13.08 12.84 -6.17
N GLU A 153 13.89 11.85 -6.56
CA GLU A 153 14.12 10.64 -5.78
C GLU A 153 14.69 10.98 -4.39
N SER A 154 14.20 10.30 -3.35
CA SER A 154 14.68 10.48 -1.98
C SER A 154 14.77 9.15 -1.24
N THR A 155 15.44 9.11 -0.10
CA THR A 155 15.51 7.92 0.77
C THR A 155 14.84 8.23 2.09
N ALA A 156 13.84 7.44 2.47
CA ALA A 156 13.19 7.54 3.78
C ALA A 156 13.61 6.40 4.68
N LYS A 157 13.92 6.71 5.94
CA LYS A 157 14.21 5.70 6.97
C LYS A 157 12.92 5.12 7.48
N ILE A 158 12.71 3.83 7.22
CA ILE A 158 11.61 3.05 7.79
C ILE A 158 12.15 2.05 8.81
N GLN A 159 11.34 1.71 9.80
CA GLN A 159 11.69 0.66 10.75
C GLN A 159 11.54 -0.70 10.04
N GLY A 160 12.67 -1.35 9.76
CA GLY A 160 12.76 -2.74 9.36
C GLY A 160 12.98 -3.65 10.56
N PHE A 161 12.94 -4.96 10.30
CA PHE A 161 13.23 -5.99 11.30
C PHE A 161 14.43 -6.80 10.84
N GLU A 162 15.39 -7.00 11.73
CA GLU A 162 16.54 -7.85 11.52
C GLU A 162 16.55 -8.95 12.60
N ASN A 163 16.86 -10.18 12.18
CA ASN A 163 16.97 -11.30 13.10
C ASN A 163 18.27 -11.15 13.91
N SER A 164 18.15 -11.05 15.24
CA SER A 164 19.31 -10.92 16.14
C SER A 164 19.88 -12.25 16.62
N ASP A 165 19.30 -13.38 16.22
CA ASP A 165 19.73 -14.69 16.69
C ASP A 165 21.11 -15.06 16.14
N LYS A 166 22.01 -15.45 17.06
CA LYS A 166 23.39 -15.84 16.72
C LYS A 166 23.49 -17.25 16.12
N GLN A 167 22.43 -18.04 16.22
CA GLN A 167 22.37 -19.41 15.73
C GLN A 167 21.17 -19.58 14.80
N ASP A 168 21.41 -20.24 13.67
CA ASP A 168 20.35 -20.59 12.72
C ASP A 168 19.55 -21.77 13.30
N ILE A 169 18.23 -21.79 13.08
CA ILE A 169 17.35 -22.93 13.43
C ILE A 169 17.91 -24.26 12.93
N LYS A 170 18.63 -24.24 11.80
CA LYS A 170 19.33 -25.41 11.26
C LYS A 170 20.41 -25.96 12.19
N GLN A 171 21.11 -25.10 12.92
CA GLN A 171 22.14 -25.50 13.88
C GLN A 171 21.50 -26.16 15.11
N ILE A 172 20.41 -25.58 15.62
CA ILE A 172 19.64 -26.15 16.74
C ILE A 172 19.11 -27.54 16.37
N PHE A 173 18.53 -27.72 15.18
CA PHE A 173 18.07 -29.03 14.73
C PHE A 173 19.21 -30.03 14.48
N ALA A 174 20.40 -29.57 14.05
CA ALA A 174 21.56 -30.44 13.90
C ALA A 174 22.05 -30.96 15.27
N GLU A 175 22.09 -30.10 16.29
CA GLU A 175 22.41 -30.50 17.66
C GLU A 175 21.38 -31.49 18.21
N LEU A 176 20.08 -31.25 17.99
CA LEU A 176 19.01 -32.16 18.38
C LEU A 176 19.12 -33.53 17.67
N LEU A 177 19.40 -33.53 16.37
CA LEU A 177 19.63 -34.75 15.60
C LEU A 177 20.86 -35.52 16.09
N GLN A 178 21.92 -34.81 16.45
CA GLN A 178 23.13 -35.42 16.99
C GLN A 178 22.87 -36.02 18.39
N ALA A 179 22.13 -35.32 19.25
CA ALA A 179 21.67 -35.86 20.53
C ALA A 179 20.80 -37.11 20.34
N ALA A 180 19.82 -37.07 19.42
CA ALA A 180 18.98 -38.21 19.07
C ALA A 180 19.80 -39.38 18.48
N ALA A 181 20.83 -39.09 17.70
CA ALA A 181 21.75 -40.09 17.16
C ALA A 181 22.62 -40.72 18.24
N ILE A 182 23.08 -39.95 19.24
CA ILE A 182 23.79 -40.47 20.42
C ILE A 182 22.88 -41.36 21.23
N ILE A 183 21.66 -40.92 21.53
CA ILE A 183 20.64 -41.71 22.23
C ILE A 183 20.41 -43.01 21.48
N ARG A 184 20.12 -42.94 20.18
CA ARG A 184 19.99 -44.14 19.33
C ARG A 184 21.24 -44.98 19.37
N ALA A 185 22.44 -44.44 19.25
CA ALA A 185 23.68 -45.19 19.24
C ALA A 185 23.97 -45.88 20.59
N VAL A 186 23.62 -45.27 21.71
CA VAL A 186 23.70 -45.88 23.05
C VAL A 186 22.75 -47.08 23.14
N TYR A 187 21.50 -46.91 22.70
CA TYR A 187 20.51 -48.00 22.70
C TYR A 187 20.74 -49.04 21.58
N TRP A 188 21.47 -48.68 20.52
CA TRP A 188 21.84 -49.56 19.40
C TRP A 188 23.23 -50.19 19.59
N ARG A 189 23.98 -49.83 20.65
CA ARG A 189 25.26 -50.49 20.96
C ARG A 189 24.97 -51.93 21.39
N LYS A 190 25.00 -52.76 20.35
CA LYS A 190 24.86 -54.21 20.22
C LYS A 190 24.91 -55.02 21.52
N LEU A 191 23.76 -55.65 21.80
CA LEU A 191 23.70 -57.05 22.19
C LEU A 191 24.60 -57.88 21.27
N ASP A 192 25.62 -58.49 21.84
CA ASP A 192 26.59 -59.33 21.16
C ASP A 192 25.94 -60.66 20.76
N SER A 193 25.97 -60.97 19.46
CA SER A 193 25.32 -62.18 18.91
C SER A 193 26.04 -63.49 19.30
N LYS A 194 27.20 -63.40 19.97
CA LYS A 194 27.96 -64.56 20.46
C LYS A 194 27.83 -64.78 21.97
N GLY A 195 27.16 -63.88 22.69
CA GLY A 195 26.88 -64.01 24.12
C GLY A 195 25.43 -64.36 24.41
N ASP A 196 25.19 -64.87 25.62
CA ASP A 196 23.89 -65.26 26.13
C ASP A 196 22.92 -64.05 26.15
N LEU A 197 22.16 -63.91 25.06
CA LEU A 197 21.35 -62.72 24.72
C LEU A 197 20.45 -62.29 25.88
N LYS A 198 19.91 -63.27 26.61
CA LYS A 198 19.04 -63.07 27.77
C LYS A 198 19.75 -62.36 28.92
N LYS A 199 21.03 -62.68 29.18
CA LYS A 199 21.83 -62.03 30.23
C LYS A 199 22.25 -60.62 29.84
N GLN A 200 22.50 -60.37 28.56
CA GLN A 200 22.87 -59.03 28.09
C GLN A 200 21.66 -58.09 28.02
N ILE A 201 20.49 -58.61 27.63
CA ILE A 201 19.22 -57.87 27.76
C ILE A 201 18.94 -57.58 29.23
N GLN A 202 19.08 -58.57 30.13
CA GLN A 202 18.94 -58.33 31.57
C GLN A 202 19.95 -57.32 32.12
N ARG A 203 21.19 -57.28 31.61
CA ARG A 203 22.22 -56.34 32.07
C ARG A 203 22.04 -54.93 31.51
N ASN A 204 21.52 -54.77 30.29
CA ASN A 204 21.22 -53.46 29.71
C ASN A 204 19.89 -52.91 30.23
N ILE A 205 18.90 -53.77 30.49
CA ILE A 205 17.67 -53.39 31.19
C ILE A 205 17.97 -53.10 32.66
N LYS A 206 18.80 -53.90 33.35
CA LYS A 206 19.23 -53.57 34.72
C LYS A 206 20.18 -52.38 34.78
N GLY A 207 21.08 -52.18 33.82
CA GLY A 207 21.98 -51.02 33.79
C GLY A 207 21.27 -49.73 33.37
N GLY A 208 20.25 -49.83 32.51
CA GLY A 208 19.30 -48.75 32.25
C GLY A 208 18.36 -48.51 33.42
N ALA A 209 17.93 -49.56 34.10
CA ALA A 209 17.20 -49.48 35.37
C ALA A 209 18.09 -49.00 36.51
N ASP A 210 19.41 -49.18 36.49
CA ASP A 210 20.36 -48.66 37.48
C ASP A 210 20.67 -47.18 37.20
N PHE A 211 20.47 -46.70 35.97
CA PHE A 211 20.48 -45.27 35.65
C PHE A 211 19.15 -44.60 36.01
N ILE A 212 18.02 -45.30 35.79
CA ILE A 212 16.70 -44.87 36.27
C ILE A 212 16.63 -44.99 37.81
N ASP A 213 17.26 -46.00 38.40
CA ASP A 213 17.37 -46.22 39.85
C ASP A 213 18.50 -45.40 40.44
N GLN A 214 19.52 -44.91 39.71
CA GLN A 214 20.42 -43.86 40.23
C GLN A 214 19.82 -42.47 40.10
N ALA A 215 18.94 -42.24 39.12
CA ALA A 215 18.09 -41.07 39.08
C ALA A 215 16.98 -41.15 40.16
N ALA A 216 16.51 -42.34 40.54
CA ALA A 216 15.53 -42.55 41.60
C ALA A 216 16.15 -42.80 43.00
N ALA A 217 17.41 -43.23 43.09
CA ALA A 217 18.17 -43.38 44.35
C ALA A 217 18.84 -42.08 44.79
N GLY A 218 18.61 -40.99 44.07
CA GLY A 218 18.72 -39.65 44.62
C GLY A 218 17.39 -39.23 45.22
N ASP A 219 16.89 -39.93 46.24
CA ASP A 219 15.72 -39.56 47.07
C ASP A 219 14.56 -38.92 46.28
N GLY A 220 14.29 -39.43 45.08
CA GLY A 220 13.27 -38.92 44.20
C GLY A 220 11.95 -39.54 44.63
N ASN A 221 11.24 -38.85 45.52
CA ASN A 221 9.87 -39.21 45.88
C ASN A 221 9.07 -39.50 44.60
N ASP A 222 8.12 -40.43 44.64
CA ASP A 222 7.13 -40.60 43.56
C ASP A 222 6.46 -39.25 43.18
N SER A 223 6.46 -38.27 44.11
CA SER A 223 6.07 -36.88 43.86
C SER A 223 6.90 -36.14 42.81
N ASP A 224 8.20 -36.44 42.66
CA ASP A 224 9.08 -35.75 41.71
C ASP A 224 8.84 -36.26 40.29
N TRP A 225 8.53 -37.55 40.16
CA TRP A 225 8.10 -38.14 38.90
C TRP A 225 6.69 -37.67 38.51
N GLU A 226 5.75 -37.64 39.45
CA GLU A 226 4.42 -37.07 39.23
C GLU A 226 4.50 -35.57 38.90
N ALA A 227 5.38 -34.81 39.58
CA ALA A 227 5.62 -33.39 39.30
C ALA A 227 6.25 -33.19 37.92
N TYR A 228 7.17 -34.06 37.49
CA TYR A 228 7.72 -34.04 36.15
C TYR A 228 6.65 -34.35 35.10
N LEU A 229 5.83 -35.40 35.31
CA LEU A 229 4.72 -35.72 34.42
C LEU A 229 3.74 -34.55 34.33
N GLN A 230 3.39 -33.94 35.46
CA GLN A 230 2.54 -32.75 35.52
C GLN A 230 3.16 -31.58 34.75
N GLN A 231 4.48 -31.34 34.88
CA GLN A 231 5.16 -30.31 34.10
C GLN A 231 5.13 -30.60 32.59
N VAL A 232 5.24 -31.87 32.18
CA VAL A 232 5.11 -32.27 30.77
C VAL A 232 3.68 -32.08 30.26
N GLU A 233 2.67 -32.48 31.02
CA GLU A 233 1.25 -32.28 30.69
C GLU A 233 0.87 -30.80 30.62
N GLU A 234 1.49 -29.97 31.46
CA GLU A 234 1.34 -28.53 31.46
C GLU A 234 2.21 -27.86 30.38
N GLY A 235 3.10 -28.58 29.69
CA GLY A 235 3.97 -28.05 28.62
C GLY A 235 5.07 -27.13 29.13
N PHE A 236 5.58 -27.39 30.32
CA PHE A 236 6.61 -26.61 31.02
C PHE A 236 6.26 -25.12 31.13
N ARG A 237 4.96 -24.81 31.37
CA ARG A 237 4.44 -23.43 31.61
C ARG A 237 5.31 -22.59 32.53
N SER A 238 5.84 -23.20 33.59
CA SER A 238 6.70 -22.55 34.58
C SER A 238 8.05 -22.09 34.03
N ALA A 239 8.57 -22.75 32.99
CA ALA A 239 9.84 -22.43 32.35
C ALA A 239 9.67 -21.56 31.09
N THR A 240 8.57 -21.74 30.35
CA THR A 240 8.32 -21.03 29.09
C THR A 240 7.52 -19.73 29.27
N GLY A 241 6.79 -19.58 30.38
CA GLY A 241 5.93 -18.42 30.63
C GLY A 241 4.69 -18.34 29.72
N ASP A 242 4.46 -19.36 28.88
CA ASP A 242 3.34 -19.42 27.95
C ASP A 242 2.08 -19.91 28.68
N ALA A 243 0.98 -19.16 28.59
CA ALA A 243 -0.28 -19.53 29.23
C ALA A 243 -0.94 -20.76 28.58
N ASN A 244 -0.64 -21.10 27.32
CA ASN A 244 -1.24 -22.21 26.57
C ASN A 244 -0.23 -22.89 25.62
N PRO A 245 0.74 -23.66 26.14
CA PRO A 245 1.83 -24.24 25.33
C PRO A 245 1.38 -25.27 24.28
N TYR A 246 0.16 -25.78 24.40
CA TYR A 246 -0.44 -26.70 23.42
C TYR A 246 -1.56 -26.06 22.58
N GLY A 247 -1.74 -24.73 22.67
CA GLY A 247 -2.79 -24.01 21.94
C GLY A 247 -4.22 -24.39 22.35
N ARG A 248 -4.39 -25.05 23.50
CA ARG A 248 -5.67 -25.50 24.08
C ARG A 248 -5.75 -25.09 25.56
N ASN A 249 -6.97 -25.01 26.09
CA ASN A 249 -7.18 -24.75 27.51
C ASN A 249 -6.53 -25.85 28.36
N ALA A 250 -6.04 -25.50 29.56
CA ALA A 250 -5.31 -26.41 30.44
C ALA A 250 -6.04 -27.74 30.74
N SER A 251 -7.37 -27.72 30.75
CA SER A 251 -8.22 -28.91 31.00
C SER A 251 -8.32 -29.87 29.81
N GLU A 252 -7.84 -29.49 28.63
CA GLU A 252 -7.88 -30.29 27.38
C GLU A 252 -6.47 -30.71 26.92
N GLY A 253 -5.48 -30.56 27.80
CA GLY A 253 -4.10 -30.96 27.57
C GLY A 253 -3.92 -32.47 27.47
N PRO A 254 -2.80 -32.94 26.88
CA PRO A 254 -2.47 -34.35 26.84
C PRO A 254 -2.27 -34.90 28.27
N GLN A 255 -2.94 -36.01 28.59
CA GLN A 255 -2.76 -36.74 29.86
C GLN A 255 -1.97 -38.03 29.64
N ILE A 256 -0.89 -38.21 30.40
CA ILE A 256 -0.02 -39.38 30.36
C ILE A 256 -0.57 -40.39 31.37
N LYS A 257 -1.09 -41.51 30.86
CA LYS A 257 -1.56 -42.62 31.70
C LYS A 257 -0.44 -43.62 31.92
N ASP A 258 -0.04 -43.82 33.17
CA ASP A 258 0.82 -44.93 33.55
C ASP A 258 0.06 -46.26 33.33
N ARG A 259 0.74 -47.23 32.70
CA ARG A 259 0.22 -48.58 32.42
C ARG A 259 0.93 -49.66 33.23
N SER A 260 1.73 -49.28 34.24
CA SER A 260 2.40 -50.21 35.12
C SER A 260 1.37 -51.06 35.89
N PRO A 261 1.56 -52.39 35.98
CA PRO A 261 0.64 -53.24 36.73
C PRO A 261 0.71 -52.85 38.21
N LYS A 262 -0.42 -52.39 38.76
CA LYS A 262 -0.56 -52.17 40.21
C LYS A 262 -0.22 -53.49 40.91
N LYS A 263 0.80 -53.48 41.76
CA LYS A 263 1.03 -54.59 42.69
C LYS A 263 -0.18 -54.63 43.62
N ASP A 264 -0.96 -55.69 43.52
CA ASP A 264 -2.00 -55.98 44.50
C ASP A 264 -1.32 -56.22 45.86
N ASP A 265 -1.60 -55.34 46.82
CA ASP A 265 -1.20 -55.52 48.21
C ASP A 265 -1.81 -56.81 48.77
N LYS A 266 -0.95 -57.69 49.29
CA LYS A 266 -1.32 -58.86 50.11
C LYS A 266 -0.90 -58.63 51.54
#